data_AF-A0AAD4CEX1-F1
#
_entry.id   AF-A0AAD4CEX1-F1
#
_cell.length_a   1.000
_cell.length_b   1.000
_cell.length_c   1.000
_cell.angle_alpha   90.00
_cell.angle_beta   90.00
_cell.angle_gamma   90.00
#
_symmetry.space_group_name_H-M   'P 1'
#
loop_
_entity.id
_entity.type
_entity.pdbx_description
1 polymer ?
#
loop_
_entity_poly.entity_id
_entity_poly.type
_entity_poly.pdbx_seq_one_letter_code
_entity_poly.pdbx_strand_id
1 'polypeptide(L)'
;MVLTRVYTHYSDNDPVPYTYLGLPVSLSSADRDYTAKTYGATTNCELISSKCNLRSVAAFDRYDCPAFNGLLGSELWAEQYFRDETMTNNIARHGTTTNPYYYAAAVVVGQSGGGVPNSTEFVGMLQGGDVFVLGCHTTIYDVEYDRFNQSVSRFIATRSNNSATNIRYSANGYTLDGRYAVQQAVAAATFSETAQEFADKVARAYGKVSLAIAAGSLEKQPAVAIQSREMTLVARVTTTPLITLIVVNLLYVVCGFVFAVVALIASRHEAPDVQARLNIAGIVADRCGQQGVEVASTEELFEEYARIDNRRVAIERVSEGGYEYQLRRRGRLSIWQNPIGLGKVRPHSPVNAE
;
A
#
# COMPACT_ATOMS: atom_id res chain seq x y z
N MET A 1 -11.49 0.13 22.84
CA MET A 1 -12.03 -1.15 22.34
C MET A 1 -10.91 -1.87 21.59
N VAL A 2 -10.43 -3.00 22.11
CA VAL A 2 -9.40 -3.80 21.43
C VAL A 2 -10.12 -4.65 20.40
N LEU A 3 -9.81 -4.47 19.12
CA LEU A 3 -10.34 -5.32 18.06
C LEU A 3 -9.62 -6.67 18.13
N THR A 4 -10.28 -7.67 18.70
CA THR A 4 -9.83 -9.06 18.75
C THR A 4 -10.77 -9.95 17.94
N ARG A 5 -10.23 -10.96 17.27
CA ARG A 5 -11.00 -11.98 16.56
C ARG A 5 -10.73 -13.34 17.18
N VAL A 6 -11.77 -14.16 17.24
CA VAL A 6 -11.64 -15.55 17.67
C VAL A 6 -11.18 -16.41 16.50
N TYR A 7 -10.10 -17.16 16.70
CA TYR A 7 -9.50 -18.07 15.74
C TYR A 7 -9.58 -19.51 16.24
N THR A 8 -9.39 -20.47 15.34
CA THR A 8 -9.30 -21.90 15.66
C THR A 8 -7.98 -22.42 15.13
N HIS A 9 -7.20 -23.09 15.98
CA HIS A 9 -5.94 -23.72 15.66
C HIS A 9 -6.07 -25.24 15.87
N TYR A 10 -5.65 -25.99 14.86
CA TYR A 10 -5.57 -27.44 14.91
C TYR A 10 -4.12 -27.81 15.22
N SER A 11 -3.92 -28.52 16.32
CA SER A 11 -2.61 -29.05 16.72
C SER A 11 -2.50 -30.48 16.19
N ASP A 12 -1.34 -30.87 15.67
CA ASP A 12 -1.10 -32.25 15.23
C ASP A 12 -1.07 -33.24 16.40
N ASN A 13 -0.80 -32.75 17.61
CA ASN A 13 -0.66 -33.57 18.82
C ASN A 13 -1.98 -33.74 19.60
N ASP A 14 -2.97 -32.88 19.36
CA ASP A 14 -4.22 -32.87 20.13
C ASP A 14 -5.43 -33.09 19.22
N PRO A 15 -6.34 -34.02 19.55
CA PRO A 15 -7.52 -34.30 18.73
C PRO A 15 -8.57 -33.17 18.80
N VAL A 16 -8.55 -32.35 19.87
CA VAL A 16 -9.50 -31.26 20.07
C VAL A 16 -8.86 -29.93 19.65
N PRO A 17 -9.48 -29.15 18.75
CA PRO A 17 -8.91 -27.89 18.31
C PRO A 17 -8.95 -26.83 19.41
N TYR A 18 -7.92 -25.99 19.42
CA TYR A 18 -7.86 -24.83 20.29
C TYR A 18 -8.59 -23.66 19.66
N THR A 19 -9.47 -23.03 20.42
CA THR A 19 -10.02 -21.73 20.06
C THR A 19 -9.22 -20.66 20.81
N TYR A 20 -8.83 -19.56 20.17
CA TYR A 20 -8.01 -18.53 20.82
C TYR A 20 -8.33 -17.12 20.31
N LEU A 21 -7.99 -16.11 21.10
CA LEU A 21 -8.14 -14.70 20.72
C LEU A 21 -6.87 -14.22 20.01
N GLY A 22 -7.03 -13.67 18.80
CA GLY A 22 -5.93 -13.12 18.03
C GLY A 22 -6.25 -11.74 17.45
N LEU A 23 -5.23 -11.08 16.92
CA LEU A 23 -5.41 -9.83 16.18
C LEU A 23 -6.04 -10.12 14.81
N PRO A 24 -7.04 -9.35 14.37
CA PRO A 24 -7.60 -9.50 13.04
C PRO A 24 -6.54 -9.21 11.98
N VAL A 25 -6.62 -9.92 10.85
CA VAL A 25 -5.64 -9.82 9.76
C VAL A 25 -5.53 -8.39 9.22
N SER A 26 -6.62 -7.63 9.21
CA SER A 26 -6.64 -6.22 8.79
C SER A 26 -5.79 -5.29 9.66
N LEU A 27 -5.54 -5.66 10.92
CA LEU A 27 -4.68 -4.90 11.84
C LEU A 27 -3.26 -5.47 11.93
N SER A 28 -3.05 -6.67 11.38
CA SER A 28 -1.75 -7.31 11.29
C SER A 28 -1.15 -6.99 9.93
N SER A 29 -0.30 -5.96 9.87
CA SER A 29 0.50 -5.66 8.67
C SER A 29 1.27 -6.91 8.22
N ALA A 30 1.20 -7.25 6.93
CA ALA A 30 1.85 -8.44 6.36
C ALA A 30 3.37 -8.46 6.60
N ASP A 31 3.96 -7.29 6.80
CA ASP A 31 5.38 -7.09 7.06
C ASP A 31 5.76 -7.22 8.53
N ARG A 32 4.86 -7.65 9.43
CA ARG A 32 5.18 -7.82 10.85
C ARG A 32 4.93 -9.25 11.30
N ASP A 33 6.02 -9.90 11.69
CA ASP A 33 5.98 -11.12 12.47
C ASP A 33 5.97 -10.74 13.96
N TYR A 34 5.22 -11.49 14.76
CA TYR A 34 5.12 -11.18 16.19
C TYR A 34 4.84 -12.42 17.02
N THR A 35 5.28 -12.37 18.27
CA THR A 35 4.90 -13.32 19.32
C THR A 35 3.92 -12.62 20.25
N ALA A 36 2.75 -13.22 20.45
CA ALA A 36 1.71 -12.68 21.32
C ALA A 36 1.28 -13.69 22.38
N LYS A 37 0.92 -13.15 23.55
CA LYS A 37 0.25 -13.87 24.61
C LYS A 37 -1.23 -13.53 24.59
N THR A 38 -2.05 -14.56 24.73
CA THR A 38 -3.50 -14.45 24.67
C THR A 38 -4.14 -15.57 25.48
N TYR A 39 -5.47 -15.62 25.46
CA TYR A 39 -6.22 -16.70 26.04
C TYR A 39 -6.82 -17.58 24.96
N GLY A 40 -6.85 -18.87 25.23
CA GLY A 40 -7.53 -19.88 24.45
C GLY A 40 -8.43 -20.77 25.29
N ALA A 41 -9.20 -21.60 24.61
CA ALA A 41 -10.09 -22.56 25.21
C ALA A 41 -10.17 -23.81 24.33
N THR A 42 -10.24 -24.98 24.97
CA THR A 42 -10.70 -26.21 24.34
C THR A 42 -12.02 -26.59 24.97
N THR A 43 -13.02 -26.86 24.15
CA THR A 43 -14.32 -27.35 24.61
C THR A 43 -14.57 -28.69 23.96
N ASN A 44 -14.98 -29.66 24.76
CA ASN A 44 -15.50 -30.93 24.30
C ASN A 44 -16.92 -31.09 24.83
N CYS A 45 -17.82 -31.62 24.01
CA CYS A 45 -19.20 -31.86 24.38
C CYS A 45 -19.60 -33.29 24.00
N GLU A 46 -20.50 -33.86 24.77
CA GLU A 46 -21.10 -35.18 24.57
C GLU A 46 -22.60 -35.06 24.81
N LEU A 47 -23.40 -35.79 24.02
CA LEU A 47 -24.81 -35.96 24.33
C LEU A 47 -24.94 -36.99 25.47
N ILE A 48 -25.67 -36.62 26.51
CA ILE A 48 -25.78 -37.36 27.78
C ILE A 48 -27.24 -37.57 28.18
N SER A 49 -28.16 -37.51 27.22
CA SER A 49 -29.60 -37.72 27.42
C SER A 49 -29.88 -39.08 28.08
N SER A 50 -29.20 -40.13 27.63
CA SER A 50 -29.33 -41.47 28.22
C SER A 50 -28.82 -41.51 29.67
N LYS A 51 -27.67 -40.90 29.94
CA LYS A 51 -27.08 -40.78 31.29
C LYS A 51 -28.00 -40.00 32.24
N CYS A 52 -28.74 -39.03 31.71
CA CYS A 52 -29.70 -38.20 32.43
C CYS A 52 -31.14 -38.73 32.38
N ASN A 53 -31.36 -39.99 31.99
CA ASN A 53 -32.69 -40.61 31.94
C ASN A 53 -33.76 -39.72 31.26
N LEU A 54 -33.37 -39.06 30.16
CA LEU A 54 -34.25 -38.18 29.40
C LEU A 54 -35.42 -38.99 28.84
N ARG A 55 -36.64 -38.56 29.13
CA ARG A 55 -37.85 -39.24 28.68
C ARG A 55 -39.00 -38.26 28.46
N SER A 56 -39.83 -38.58 27.47
CA SER A 56 -41.07 -37.86 27.25
C SER A 56 -42.14 -38.31 28.24
N VAL A 57 -42.76 -37.34 28.92
CA VAL A 57 -43.80 -37.54 29.95
C VAL A 57 -44.98 -36.63 29.63
N ALA A 58 -45.92 -37.14 28.83
CA ALA A 58 -47.10 -36.41 28.37
C ALA A 58 -46.73 -35.11 27.62
N ALA A 59 -47.09 -33.93 28.15
CA ALA A 59 -46.84 -32.65 27.50
C ALA A 59 -45.44 -32.06 27.80
N PHE A 60 -44.60 -32.79 28.54
CA PHE A 60 -43.30 -32.32 29.01
C PHE A 60 -42.24 -33.40 28.82
N ASP A 61 -40.98 -33.00 28.77
CA ASP A 61 -39.85 -33.92 28.73
C ASP A 61 -39.02 -33.76 29.99
N ARG A 62 -38.83 -34.87 30.70
CA ARG A 62 -38.13 -34.90 31.97
C ARG A 62 -36.70 -35.36 31.76
N TYR A 63 -35.76 -34.60 32.30
CA TYR A 63 -34.36 -34.99 32.44
C TYR A 63 -33.99 -35.06 33.93
N ASP A 64 -33.17 -36.03 34.29
CA ASP A 64 -32.81 -36.39 35.66
C ASP A 64 -31.30 -36.71 35.74
N CYS A 65 -30.47 -35.66 35.74
CA CYS A 65 -29.05 -35.76 36.08
C CYS A 65 -28.83 -35.36 37.57
N PRO A 66 -27.69 -35.73 38.19
CA PRO A 66 -27.48 -35.62 39.65
C PRO A 66 -27.84 -34.25 40.26
N ALA A 67 -27.21 -33.16 39.81
CA ALA A 67 -27.55 -31.79 40.20
C ALA A 67 -28.10 -30.96 39.02
N PHE A 68 -28.62 -31.63 37.98
CA PHE A 68 -29.26 -31.03 36.81
C PHE A 68 -30.49 -31.83 36.42
N ASN A 69 -31.65 -31.45 36.96
CA ASN A 69 -32.91 -32.13 36.67
C ASN A 69 -34.03 -31.09 36.51
N GLY A 70 -35.04 -31.46 35.73
CA GLY A 70 -36.14 -30.56 35.43
C GLY A 70 -37.11 -31.10 34.38
N LEU A 71 -38.02 -30.22 33.97
CA LEU A 71 -39.01 -30.47 32.93
C LEU A 71 -38.83 -29.43 31.83
N LEU A 72 -38.73 -29.89 30.59
CA LEU A 72 -38.82 -29.06 29.40
C LEU A 72 -40.25 -29.09 28.88
N GLY A 73 -40.76 -27.94 28.46
CA GLY A 73 -42.13 -27.79 27.97
C GLY A 73 -42.32 -26.37 27.44
N SER A 74 -42.75 -25.45 28.31
CA SER A 74 -42.79 -24.02 27.95
C SER A 74 -41.40 -23.40 27.81
N GLU A 75 -40.45 -23.86 28.63
CA GLU A 75 -39.03 -23.51 28.47
C GLU A 75 -38.34 -24.54 27.57
N LEU A 76 -37.75 -24.06 26.49
CA LEU A 76 -37.10 -24.88 25.45
C LEU A 76 -35.60 -25.06 25.69
N TRP A 77 -35.10 -24.48 26.77
CA TRP A 77 -33.68 -24.48 27.08
C TRP A 77 -33.47 -24.24 28.57
N ALA A 78 -32.89 -25.25 29.22
CA ALA A 78 -32.38 -25.18 30.57
C ALA A 78 -30.86 -25.39 30.53
N GLU A 79 -30.12 -24.66 31.34
CA GLU A 79 -28.66 -24.77 31.40
C GLU A 79 -28.15 -24.59 32.82
N GLN A 80 -27.03 -25.22 33.13
CA GLN A 80 -26.38 -25.13 34.43
C GLN A 80 -24.88 -25.39 34.28
N TYR A 81 -24.10 -24.80 35.19
CA TYR A 81 -22.64 -24.99 35.22
C TYR A 81 -22.21 -25.75 36.47
N PHE A 82 -21.12 -26.50 36.35
CA PHE A 82 -20.59 -27.41 37.37
C PHE A 82 -19.07 -27.30 37.51
N ARG A 83 -18.57 -27.67 38.69
CA ARG A 83 -17.14 -27.76 39.01
C ARG A 83 -16.55 -29.13 38.69
N ASP A 84 -17.41 -30.13 38.54
CA ASP A 84 -17.08 -31.53 38.35
C ASP A 84 -17.75 -32.10 37.10
N GLU A 85 -17.11 -33.11 36.53
CA GLU A 85 -17.63 -33.84 35.37
C GLU A 85 -18.92 -34.60 35.67
N THR A 86 -19.08 -35.05 36.92
CA THR A 86 -20.25 -35.82 37.36
C THR A 86 -21.51 -34.97 37.56
N MET A 87 -21.43 -33.65 37.35
CA MET A 87 -22.55 -32.71 37.49
C MET A 87 -23.23 -32.79 38.86
N THR A 88 -22.45 -32.99 39.92
CA THR A 88 -22.94 -33.07 41.31
C THR A 88 -22.74 -31.77 42.08
N ASN A 89 -21.73 -30.98 41.71
CA ASN A 89 -21.34 -29.73 42.36
C ASN A 89 -21.62 -28.55 41.43
N ASN A 90 -22.86 -28.05 41.50
CA ASN A 90 -23.30 -26.92 40.71
C ASN A 90 -22.63 -25.61 41.18
N ILE A 91 -22.36 -24.74 40.21
CA ILE A 91 -21.85 -23.40 40.49
C ILE A 91 -23.06 -22.51 40.79
N ALA A 92 -23.14 -22.03 42.03
CA ALA A 92 -24.12 -21.04 42.43
C ALA A 92 -23.95 -19.77 41.58
N ARG A 93 -25.03 -18.98 41.45
CA ARG A 93 -25.04 -17.79 40.59
C ARG A 93 -23.85 -16.87 40.83
N HIS A 94 -23.29 -16.72 42.03
CA HIS A 94 -22.06 -15.93 42.30
C HIS A 94 -20.86 -16.74 42.79
N GLY A 95 -20.78 -18.00 42.39
CA GLY A 95 -19.71 -18.91 42.79
C GLY A 95 -18.45 -18.77 41.94
N THR A 96 -17.32 -19.19 42.52
CA THR A 96 -16.09 -19.45 41.78
C THR A 96 -16.09 -20.87 41.21
N THR A 97 -15.33 -21.07 40.14
CA THR A 97 -15.15 -22.33 39.43
C THR A 97 -13.68 -22.73 39.34
N THR A 98 -13.44 -23.95 38.88
CA THR A 98 -12.14 -24.55 38.62
C THR A 98 -11.81 -24.53 37.12
N ASN A 99 -10.56 -24.84 36.77
CA ASN A 99 -10.15 -25.09 35.40
C ASN A 99 -9.74 -26.57 35.23
N PRO A 100 -10.49 -27.39 34.48
CA PRO A 100 -11.65 -27.08 33.64
C PRO A 100 -12.93 -26.76 34.42
N TYR A 101 -13.89 -26.13 33.72
CA TYR A 101 -15.27 -25.99 34.18
C TYR A 101 -16.22 -26.78 33.27
N TYR A 102 -17.39 -27.12 33.80
CA TYR A 102 -18.36 -27.98 33.12
C TYR A 102 -19.68 -27.24 32.92
N TYR A 103 -20.35 -27.54 31.81
CA TYR A 103 -21.57 -26.90 31.36
C TYR A 103 -22.53 -28.00 30.90
N ALA A 104 -23.77 -27.98 31.37
CA ALA A 104 -24.83 -28.86 30.89
C ALA A 104 -26.00 -28.04 30.36
N ALA A 105 -26.65 -28.54 29.32
CA ALA A 105 -27.86 -27.94 28.78
C ALA A 105 -28.85 -29.00 28.33
N ALA A 106 -30.12 -28.81 28.65
CA ALA A 106 -31.23 -29.58 28.14
C ALA A 106 -32.00 -28.70 27.16
N VAL A 107 -32.15 -29.15 25.91
CA VAL A 107 -32.53 -28.29 24.79
C VAL A 107 -33.55 -28.97 23.89
N VAL A 108 -34.53 -28.19 23.44
CA VAL A 108 -35.48 -28.57 22.40
C VAL A 108 -35.06 -27.99 21.06
N VAL A 109 -35.07 -28.83 20.02
CA VAL A 109 -34.75 -28.47 18.63
C VAL A 109 -35.84 -28.95 17.67
N GLY A 110 -35.84 -28.44 16.44
CA GLY A 110 -36.70 -28.96 15.37
C GLY A 110 -38.19 -28.57 15.47
N GLN A 111 -38.56 -27.59 16.29
CA GLN A 111 -39.98 -27.18 16.45
C GLN A 111 -40.66 -26.72 15.16
N SER A 112 -39.90 -26.21 14.19
CA SER A 112 -40.42 -25.75 12.90
C SER A 112 -40.37 -26.82 11.80
N GLY A 113 -40.08 -28.08 12.16
CA GLY A 113 -39.79 -29.17 11.23
C GLY A 113 -38.30 -29.28 10.91
N GLY A 114 -37.88 -30.50 10.55
CA GLY A 114 -36.47 -30.87 10.37
C GLY A 114 -36.14 -32.17 11.12
N GLY A 115 -35.09 -32.87 10.70
CA GLY A 115 -34.60 -34.05 11.40
C GLY A 115 -33.40 -33.70 12.29
N VAL A 116 -33.23 -34.46 13.36
CA VAL A 116 -31.97 -34.55 14.12
C VAL A 116 -31.14 -35.74 13.63
N PRO A 117 -29.83 -35.78 13.94
CA PRO A 117 -29.02 -36.96 13.62
C PRO A 117 -29.62 -38.22 14.25
N ASN A 118 -29.58 -39.34 13.52
CA ASN A 118 -30.12 -40.60 14.01
C ASN A 118 -29.30 -41.12 15.21
N SER A 119 -29.84 -40.97 16.41
CA SER A 119 -29.23 -41.39 17.67
C SER A 119 -30.28 -41.55 18.77
N THR A 120 -30.01 -42.47 19.71
CA THR A 120 -30.84 -42.66 20.91
C THR A 120 -30.75 -41.51 21.91
N GLU A 121 -29.80 -40.59 21.71
CA GLU A 121 -29.62 -39.41 22.56
C GLU A 121 -30.62 -38.28 22.23
N PHE A 122 -31.37 -38.38 21.14
CA PHE A 122 -32.47 -37.48 20.84
C PHE A 122 -33.80 -38.18 21.13
N VAL A 123 -34.65 -37.53 21.92
CA VAL A 123 -35.98 -38.04 22.27
C VAL A 123 -37.02 -37.15 21.61
N GLY A 124 -37.89 -37.73 20.79
CA GLY A 124 -38.97 -36.99 20.14
C GLY A 124 -40.01 -36.51 21.14
N MET A 125 -40.38 -35.23 21.06
CA MET A 125 -41.41 -34.64 21.90
C MET A 125 -42.80 -34.86 21.30
N LEU A 126 -43.80 -35.10 22.15
CA LEU A 126 -45.21 -35.26 21.74
C LEU A 126 -45.79 -34.00 21.06
N GLN A 127 -45.28 -32.82 21.41
CA GLN A 127 -45.70 -31.53 20.83
C GLN A 127 -44.91 -31.16 19.55
N GLY A 128 -44.00 -32.02 19.10
CA GLY A 128 -43.14 -31.79 17.94
C GLY A 128 -41.74 -31.30 18.34
N GLY A 129 -40.76 -31.62 17.49
CA GLY A 129 -39.34 -31.42 17.76
C GLY A 129 -38.72 -32.56 18.56
N ASP A 130 -37.42 -32.43 18.80
CA ASP A 130 -36.60 -33.39 19.53
C ASP A 130 -35.91 -32.70 20.70
N VAL A 131 -35.76 -33.43 21.80
CA VAL A 131 -35.07 -32.97 22.99
C VAL A 131 -33.80 -33.79 23.22
N PHE A 132 -32.75 -33.11 23.70
CA PHE A 132 -31.52 -33.75 24.12
C PHE A 132 -30.91 -33.05 25.34
N VAL A 133 -30.03 -33.74 26.04
CA VAL A 133 -29.16 -33.20 27.07
C VAL A 133 -27.72 -33.25 26.59
N LEU A 134 -27.02 -32.13 26.70
CA LEU A 134 -25.62 -31.98 26.34
C LEU A 134 -24.80 -31.72 27.60
N GLY A 135 -23.67 -32.42 27.74
CA GLY A 135 -22.65 -32.13 28.73
C GLY A 135 -21.37 -31.70 28.04
N CYS A 136 -20.78 -30.59 28.48
CA CYS A 136 -19.54 -30.07 27.96
C CYS A 136 -18.54 -29.82 29.08
N HIS A 137 -17.26 -30.01 28.78
CA HIS A 137 -16.17 -29.48 29.60
C HIS A 137 -15.35 -28.49 28.78
N THR A 138 -14.95 -27.39 29.43
CA THR A 138 -14.13 -26.36 28.81
C THR A 138 -12.89 -26.13 29.67
N THR A 139 -11.73 -26.27 29.04
CA THR A 139 -10.45 -25.91 29.65
C THR A 139 -9.97 -24.60 29.07
N ILE A 140 -9.60 -23.65 29.93
CA ILE A 140 -9.03 -22.35 29.54
C ILE A 140 -7.50 -22.44 29.56
N TYR A 141 -6.85 -21.84 28.56
CA TYR A 141 -5.40 -21.84 28.41
C TYR A 141 -4.85 -20.44 28.25
N ASP A 142 -3.67 -20.23 28.81
CA ASP A 142 -2.77 -19.13 28.49
C ASP A 142 -1.97 -19.59 27.27
N VAL A 143 -2.18 -18.89 26.16
CA VAL A 143 -1.65 -19.24 24.86
C VAL A 143 -0.56 -18.26 24.49
N GLU A 144 0.63 -18.78 24.16
CA GLU A 144 1.70 -18.04 23.52
C GLU A 144 1.82 -18.54 22.08
N TYR A 145 1.63 -17.64 21.11
CA TYR A 145 1.69 -18.00 19.70
C TYR A 145 2.59 -17.06 18.91
N ASP A 146 3.31 -17.63 17.96
CA ASP A 146 4.12 -16.90 16.99
C ASP A 146 3.34 -16.82 15.69
N ARG A 147 3.19 -15.60 15.17
CA ARG A 147 2.60 -15.36 13.87
C ARG A 147 3.69 -14.97 12.90
N PHE A 148 3.90 -15.82 11.90
CA PHE A 148 4.88 -15.64 10.85
C PHE A 148 4.18 -15.69 9.49
N ASN A 149 4.36 -14.66 8.66
CA ASN A 149 3.74 -14.58 7.33
C ASN A 149 2.22 -14.85 7.36
N GLN A 150 1.51 -14.23 8.30
CA GLN A 150 0.07 -14.40 8.56
C GLN A 150 -0.38 -15.80 9.03
N SER A 151 0.51 -16.78 9.11
CA SER A 151 0.24 -18.11 9.67
C SER A 151 0.76 -18.23 11.10
N VAL A 152 0.20 -19.16 11.87
CA VAL A 152 0.72 -19.52 13.19
C VAL A 152 1.82 -20.56 13.02
N SER A 153 3.05 -20.26 13.44
CA SER A 153 4.20 -21.17 13.33
C SER A 153 4.50 -21.92 14.63
N ARG A 154 4.30 -21.27 15.78
CA ARG A 154 4.44 -21.86 17.11
C ARG A 154 3.18 -21.60 17.90
N PHE A 155 2.66 -22.61 18.58
CA PHE A 155 1.49 -22.50 19.45
C PHE A 155 1.75 -23.27 20.74
N ILE A 156 1.88 -22.55 21.85
CA ILE A 156 2.10 -23.12 23.18
C ILE A 156 0.87 -22.79 24.02
N ALA A 157 0.12 -23.83 24.41
CA ALA A 157 -1.01 -23.71 25.31
C ALA A 157 -0.63 -24.24 26.70
N THR A 158 -0.78 -23.41 27.72
CA THR A 158 -0.59 -23.78 29.13
C THR A 158 -1.90 -23.58 29.88
N ARG A 159 -2.31 -24.53 30.73
CA ARG A 159 -3.60 -24.42 31.42
C ARG A 159 -3.60 -23.18 32.33
N SER A 160 -4.60 -22.31 32.16
CA SER A 160 -4.73 -21.09 32.96
C SER A 160 -5.14 -21.39 34.40
N ASN A 161 -5.01 -20.39 35.27
CA ASN A 161 -5.50 -20.45 36.64
C ASN A 161 -7.05 -20.32 36.74
N ASN A 162 -7.59 -20.60 37.92
CA ASN A 162 -9.03 -20.50 38.19
C ASN A 162 -9.56 -19.06 38.06
N SER A 163 -8.76 -18.03 38.32
CA SER A 163 -9.19 -16.63 38.14
C SER A 163 -9.47 -16.29 36.69
N ALA A 164 -8.64 -16.77 35.75
CA ALA A 164 -8.89 -16.60 34.33
C ALA A 164 -10.17 -17.30 33.92
N THR A 165 -10.40 -18.52 34.41
CA THR A 165 -11.62 -19.29 34.13
C THR A 165 -12.87 -18.64 34.71
N ASN A 166 -12.81 -18.10 35.94
CA ASN A 166 -13.93 -17.39 36.57
C ASN A 166 -14.44 -16.24 35.70
N ILE A 167 -13.54 -15.49 35.08
CA ILE A 167 -13.92 -14.39 34.17
C ILE A 167 -14.72 -14.95 32.97
N ARG A 168 -14.29 -16.07 32.36
CA ARG A 168 -14.95 -16.64 31.18
C ARG A 168 -16.29 -17.27 31.56
N TYR A 169 -16.30 -18.08 32.61
CA TYR A 169 -17.53 -18.65 33.14
C TYR A 169 -18.55 -17.56 33.47
N SER A 170 -18.17 -16.55 34.25
CA SER A 170 -19.05 -15.46 34.65
C SER A 170 -19.61 -14.69 33.45
N ALA A 171 -18.76 -14.41 32.45
CA ALA A 171 -19.18 -13.74 31.23
C ALA A 171 -20.29 -14.52 30.50
N ASN A 172 -20.20 -15.85 30.44
CA ASN A 172 -21.21 -16.69 29.77
C ASN A 172 -22.42 -16.98 30.66
N GLY A 173 -22.23 -17.18 31.96
CA GLY A 173 -23.31 -17.52 32.90
C GLY A 173 -24.19 -16.32 33.28
N TYR A 174 -23.71 -15.10 33.12
CA TYR A 174 -24.46 -13.88 33.44
C TYR A 174 -25.07 -13.16 32.23
N THR A 175 -24.60 -13.44 31.02
CA THR A 175 -25.10 -12.78 29.82
C THR A 175 -26.00 -13.72 29.02
N LEU A 176 -27.16 -13.21 28.60
CA LEU A 176 -28.08 -13.96 27.73
C LEU A 176 -27.53 -14.07 26.30
N ASP A 177 -26.63 -13.17 25.92
CA ASP A 177 -26.05 -13.12 24.57
C ASP A 177 -25.32 -14.42 24.20
N GLY A 178 -24.64 -15.04 25.17
CA GLY A 178 -23.97 -16.33 24.95
C GLY A 178 -24.94 -17.45 24.66
N ARG A 179 -26.04 -17.51 25.40
CA ARG A 179 -27.10 -18.50 25.19
C ARG A 179 -27.68 -18.43 23.79
N TYR A 180 -28.02 -17.23 23.29
CA TYR A 180 -28.59 -17.09 21.95
C TYR A 180 -27.62 -17.50 20.84
N ALA A 181 -26.32 -17.17 20.98
CA ALA A 181 -25.31 -17.58 20.01
C ALA A 181 -25.10 -19.10 19.99
N VAL A 182 -25.13 -19.75 21.16
CA VAL A 182 -25.05 -21.22 21.26
C VAL A 182 -26.32 -21.87 20.73
N GLN A 183 -27.51 -21.30 20.99
CA GLN A 183 -28.79 -21.78 20.42
C GLN A 183 -28.78 -21.77 18.89
N GLN A 184 -28.27 -20.71 18.27
CA GLN A 184 -28.12 -20.66 16.82
C GLN A 184 -27.16 -21.74 16.31
N ALA A 185 -26.06 -21.98 17.01
CA ALA A 185 -25.13 -23.04 16.66
C ALA A 185 -25.73 -24.43 16.82
N VAL A 186 -26.53 -24.66 17.85
CA VAL A 186 -27.30 -25.89 18.05
C VAL A 186 -28.27 -26.11 16.88
N ALA A 187 -29.04 -25.07 16.50
CA ALA A 187 -29.96 -25.15 15.38
C ALA A 187 -29.25 -25.42 14.03
N ALA A 188 -28.02 -24.89 13.84
CA ALA A 188 -27.22 -25.22 12.67
C ALA A 188 -26.62 -26.64 12.75
N ALA A 189 -26.31 -27.12 13.95
CA ALA A 189 -25.73 -28.43 14.17
C ALA A 189 -26.72 -29.58 13.94
N THR A 190 -28.04 -29.35 14.01
CA THR A 190 -29.05 -30.41 13.76
C THR A 190 -28.92 -31.04 12.37
N PHE A 191 -28.36 -30.31 11.40
CA PHE A 191 -28.08 -30.81 10.05
C PHE A 191 -26.80 -31.68 9.96
N SER A 192 -26.24 -32.11 11.08
CA SER A 192 -25.09 -33.02 11.09
C SER A 192 -25.50 -34.44 10.72
N GLU A 193 -24.58 -35.21 10.16
CA GLU A 193 -24.87 -36.60 9.76
C GLU A 193 -24.89 -37.52 10.98
N THR A 194 -24.07 -37.21 11.99
CA THR A 194 -23.92 -38.02 13.21
C THR A 194 -24.11 -37.19 14.47
N ALA A 195 -24.49 -37.86 15.56
CA ALA A 195 -24.61 -37.28 16.89
C ALA A 195 -23.26 -36.75 17.43
N GLN A 196 -22.15 -37.40 17.09
CA GLN A 196 -20.82 -36.91 17.49
C GLN A 196 -20.46 -35.62 16.75
N GLU A 197 -20.71 -35.56 15.44
CA GLU A 197 -20.47 -34.35 14.66
C GLU A 197 -21.34 -33.19 15.16
N PHE A 198 -22.58 -33.47 15.56
CA PHE A 198 -23.45 -32.50 16.23
C PHE A 198 -22.78 -31.94 17.49
N ALA A 199 -22.33 -32.82 18.40
CA ALA A 199 -21.71 -32.42 19.66
C ALA A 199 -20.42 -31.63 19.42
N ASP A 200 -19.59 -32.03 18.46
CA ASP A 200 -18.36 -31.33 18.08
C ASP A 200 -18.62 -29.92 17.53
N LYS A 201 -19.65 -29.74 16.69
CA LYS A 201 -20.05 -28.41 16.17
C LYS A 201 -20.51 -27.50 17.30
N VAL A 202 -21.33 -28.01 18.21
CA VAL A 202 -21.79 -27.25 19.38
C VAL A 202 -20.62 -26.92 20.31
N ALA A 203 -19.71 -27.86 20.55
CA ALA A 203 -18.50 -27.64 21.35
C ALA A 203 -17.63 -26.51 20.80
N ARG A 204 -17.36 -26.53 19.49
CA ARG A 204 -16.60 -25.48 18.80
C ARG A 204 -17.30 -24.13 18.89
N ALA A 205 -18.61 -24.08 18.71
CA ALA A 205 -19.37 -22.86 18.82
C ALA A 205 -19.34 -22.30 20.25
N TYR A 206 -19.57 -23.15 21.25
CA TYR A 206 -19.51 -22.77 22.66
C TYR A 206 -18.13 -22.22 23.05
N GLY A 207 -17.04 -22.89 22.63
CA GLY A 207 -15.67 -22.39 22.84
C GLY A 207 -15.43 -21.00 22.23
N LYS A 208 -15.97 -20.75 21.02
CA LYS A 208 -15.87 -19.44 20.37
C LYS A 208 -16.68 -18.36 21.08
N VAL A 209 -17.93 -18.66 21.42
CA VAL A 209 -18.81 -17.74 22.16
C VAL A 209 -18.19 -17.40 23.51
N SER A 210 -17.67 -18.41 24.21
CA SER A 210 -17.08 -18.23 25.54
C SER A 210 -15.90 -17.26 25.54
N LEU A 211 -15.02 -17.37 24.54
CA LEU A 211 -13.91 -16.44 24.36
C LEU A 211 -14.35 -15.08 23.84
N ALA A 212 -15.34 -15.02 22.93
CA ALA A 212 -15.82 -13.78 22.35
C ALA A 212 -16.44 -12.85 23.39
N ILE A 213 -17.31 -13.38 24.26
CA ILE A 213 -17.99 -12.58 25.29
C ILE A 213 -16.97 -12.10 26.33
N ALA A 214 -16.03 -12.98 26.72
CA ALA A 214 -14.98 -12.61 27.65
C ALA A 214 -13.97 -11.62 27.06
N ALA A 215 -13.86 -11.48 25.73
CA ALA A 215 -12.87 -10.60 25.09
C ALA A 215 -13.06 -9.12 25.48
N GLY A 216 -14.29 -8.70 25.78
CA GLY A 216 -14.57 -7.33 26.25
C GLY A 216 -13.94 -6.98 27.60
N SER A 217 -13.60 -8.00 28.40
CA SER A 217 -12.94 -7.83 29.72
C SER A 217 -11.42 -7.81 29.64
N LEU A 218 -10.84 -7.93 28.45
CA LEU A 218 -9.39 -8.01 28.26
C LEU A 218 -8.75 -6.65 28.00
N GLU A 219 -7.61 -6.44 28.62
CA GLU A 219 -6.75 -5.30 28.34
C GLU A 219 -5.74 -5.62 27.22
N LYS A 220 -5.40 -4.60 26.44
CA LYS A 220 -4.37 -4.73 25.41
C LYS A 220 -3.00 -4.91 26.07
N GLN A 221 -2.30 -5.98 25.71
CA GLN A 221 -0.89 -6.14 26.03
C GLN A 221 -0.01 -5.93 24.80
N PRO A 222 1.21 -5.36 24.96
CA PRO A 222 2.19 -5.33 23.88
C PRO A 222 2.61 -6.75 23.50
N ALA A 223 2.98 -6.95 22.24
CA ALA A 223 3.54 -8.22 21.79
C ALA A 223 4.88 -8.49 22.49
N VAL A 224 5.18 -9.76 22.76
CA VAL A 224 6.40 -10.22 23.43
C VAL A 224 7.62 -9.92 22.55
N ALA A 225 7.47 -10.14 21.24
CA ALA A 225 8.46 -9.82 20.24
C ALA A 225 7.76 -9.32 18.97
N ILE A 226 8.35 -8.34 18.29
CA ILE A 226 7.88 -7.84 17.00
C ILE A 226 9.10 -7.76 16.07
N GLN A 227 8.99 -8.34 14.89
CA GLN A 227 9.97 -8.22 13.83
C GLN A 227 9.31 -7.60 12.60
N SER A 228 9.78 -6.41 12.23
CA SER A 228 9.39 -5.77 10.97
C SER A 228 10.25 -6.32 9.84
N ARG A 229 9.61 -6.81 8.78
CA ARG A 229 10.24 -7.18 7.52
C ARG A 229 10.36 -5.94 6.66
N GLU A 230 11.56 -5.39 6.58
CA GLU A 230 11.86 -4.42 5.55
C GLU A 230 12.27 -5.19 4.30
N MET A 231 11.35 -5.32 3.33
CA MET A 231 11.71 -5.77 1.99
C MET A 231 12.44 -4.61 1.29
N THR A 232 13.71 -4.41 1.63
CA THR A 232 14.57 -3.54 0.84
C THR A 232 14.76 -4.19 -0.52
N LEU A 233 14.15 -3.62 -1.54
CA LEU A 233 14.40 -3.99 -2.92
C LEU A 233 15.85 -3.59 -3.23
N VAL A 234 16.80 -4.47 -2.92
CA VAL A 234 18.20 -4.31 -3.33
C VAL A 234 18.22 -4.61 -4.82
N ALA A 235 17.84 -3.60 -5.62
CA ALA A 235 18.24 -3.56 -7.01
C ALA A 235 19.77 -3.54 -6.98
N ARG A 236 20.38 -4.71 -7.17
CA ARG A 236 21.82 -4.88 -7.29
C ARG A 236 22.20 -4.25 -8.62
N VAL A 237 22.30 -2.92 -8.66
CA VAL A 237 22.78 -2.19 -9.82
C VAL A 237 24.19 -2.69 -10.06
N THR A 238 24.36 -3.44 -11.15
CA THR A 238 25.68 -3.91 -11.54
C THR A 238 26.56 -2.66 -11.69
N THR A 239 27.69 -2.63 -10.98
CA THR A 239 28.60 -1.49 -10.98
C THR A 239 29.17 -1.23 -12.37
N THR A 240 29.26 -2.27 -13.20
CA THR A 240 29.76 -2.22 -14.58
C THR A 240 28.99 -1.25 -15.48
N PRO A 241 27.65 -1.35 -15.68
CA PRO A 241 26.91 -0.41 -16.53
C PRO A 241 26.98 1.04 -16.04
N LEU A 242 26.99 1.27 -14.72
CA LEU A 242 27.09 2.63 -14.16
C LEU A 242 28.43 3.28 -14.53
N ILE A 243 29.53 2.54 -14.35
CA ILE A 243 30.87 3.03 -14.67
C ILE A 243 31.01 3.25 -16.18
N THR A 244 30.51 2.32 -17.01
CA THR A 244 30.56 2.50 -18.46
C THR A 244 29.79 3.73 -18.94
N LEU A 245 28.64 4.03 -18.32
CA LEU A 245 27.83 5.20 -18.67
C LEU A 245 28.54 6.51 -18.30
N ILE A 246 29.23 6.54 -17.15
CA ILE A 246 30.06 7.69 -16.74
C ILE A 246 31.21 7.90 -17.73
N VAL A 247 31.93 6.83 -18.09
CA VAL A 247 33.08 6.90 -19.01
C VAL A 247 32.65 7.35 -20.42
N VAL A 248 31.55 6.82 -20.94
CA VAL A 248 31.03 7.21 -22.28
C VAL A 248 30.60 8.68 -22.31
N ASN A 249 29.92 9.16 -21.26
CA ASN A 249 29.55 10.58 -21.17
C ASN A 249 30.78 11.49 -21.11
N LEU A 250 31.82 11.10 -20.37
CA LEU A 250 33.07 11.86 -20.27
C LEU A 250 33.80 11.90 -21.62
N LEU A 251 33.86 10.78 -22.34
CA LEU A 251 34.41 10.72 -23.70
C LEU A 251 33.65 11.64 -24.67
N TYR A 252 32.32 11.71 -24.57
CA TYR A 252 31.51 12.59 -25.42
C TYR A 252 31.88 14.08 -25.23
N VAL A 253 32.08 14.51 -23.98
CA VAL A 253 32.53 15.87 -23.66
C VAL A 253 33.92 16.15 -24.24
N VAL A 254 34.85 15.19 -24.13
CA VAL A 254 36.20 15.32 -24.68
C VAL A 254 36.17 15.45 -26.21
N CYS A 255 35.38 14.62 -26.90
CA CYS A 255 35.23 14.72 -28.35
C CYS A 255 34.67 16.09 -28.78
N GLY A 256 33.66 16.61 -28.07
CA GLY A 256 33.12 17.94 -28.33
C GLY A 256 34.18 19.04 -28.18
N PHE A 257 35.03 18.95 -27.14
CA PHE A 257 36.12 19.90 -26.93
C PHE A 257 37.16 19.85 -28.05
N VAL A 258 37.55 18.65 -28.48
CA VAL A 258 38.49 18.47 -29.61
C VAL A 258 37.93 19.08 -30.88
N PHE A 259 36.66 18.84 -31.21
CA PHE A 259 36.04 19.44 -32.39
C PHE A 259 35.96 20.97 -32.31
N ALA A 260 35.67 21.53 -31.13
CA ALA A 260 35.69 22.98 -30.93
C ALA A 260 37.08 23.58 -31.16
N VAL A 261 38.14 22.94 -30.66
CA VAL A 261 39.53 23.38 -30.88
C VAL A 261 39.93 23.28 -32.35
N VAL A 262 39.60 22.17 -33.03
CA VAL A 262 39.89 22.00 -34.46
C VAL A 262 39.17 23.07 -35.29
N ALA A 263 37.90 23.36 -34.98
CA ALA A 263 37.14 24.41 -35.66
C ALA A 263 37.78 25.80 -35.46
N LEU A 264 38.24 26.13 -34.25
CA LEU A 264 38.92 27.40 -33.96
C LEU A 264 40.26 27.54 -34.70
N ILE A 265 41.00 26.45 -34.87
CA ILE A 265 42.26 26.46 -35.61
C ILE A 265 41.98 26.62 -37.11
N ALA A 266 41.01 25.87 -37.65
CA ALA A 266 40.62 25.95 -39.06
C ALA A 266 40.10 27.35 -39.43
N SER A 267 39.29 27.98 -38.57
CA SER A 267 38.76 29.33 -38.84
C SER A 267 39.81 30.44 -38.83
N ARG A 268 41.01 30.21 -38.27
CA ARG A 268 42.07 31.23 -38.18
C ARG A 268 42.82 31.45 -39.50
N HIS A 269 42.80 30.50 -40.43
CA HIS A 269 43.61 30.60 -41.64
C HIS A 269 42.90 31.21 -42.85
N GLU A 270 41.56 31.31 -42.88
CA GLU A 270 40.82 31.78 -44.06
C GLU A 270 39.77 32.87 -43.79
N ALA A 271 39.47 33.19 -42.52
CA ALA A 271 38.42 34.15 -42.18
C ALA A 271 38.73 35.65 -42.49
N PRO A 272 39.97 36.17 -42.42
CA PRO A 272 40.17 37.63 -42.57
C PRO A 272 40.01 38.13 -44.03
N ASP A 273 40.40 37.34 -45.03
CA ASP A 273 40.29 37.74 -46.46
C ASP A 273 38.82 37.71 -46.95
N VAL A 274 38.06 36.70 -46.53
CA VAL A 274 36.63 36.59 -46.87
C VAL A 274 35.80 37.68 -46.17
N GLN A 275 36.14 38.02 -44.92
CA GLN A 275 35.47 39.10 -44.18
C GLN A 275 35.79 40.49 -44.75
N ALA A 276 37.02 40.72 -45.24
CA ALA A 276 37.40 41.99 -45.86
C ALA A 276 36.71 42.22 -47.22
N ARG A 277 36.54 41.16 -48.02
CA ARG A 277 35.88 41.24 -49.35
C ARG A 277 34.35 41.34 -49.29
N LEU A 278 33.71 40.74 -48.27
CA LEU A 278 32.26 40.82 -48.09
C LEU A 278 31.79 42.10 -47.36
N ASN A 279 32.72 42.93 -46.87
CA ASN A 279 32.38 44.24 -46.33
C ASN A 279 32.03 45.22 -47.48
N ILE A 280 31.17 46.20 -47.20
CA ILE A 280 30.70 47.20 -48.19
C ILE A 280 31.89 47.90 -48.88
N ALA A 281 32.97 48.16 -48.14
CA ALA A 281 34.20 48.71 -48.69
C ALA A 281 34.91 47.77 -49.68
N GLY A 282 34.94 46.46 -49.39
CA GLY A 282 35.52 45.44 -50.27
C GLY A 282 34.75 45.28 -51.59
N ILE A 283 33.41 45.35 -51.56
CA ILE A 283 32.57 45.30 -52.77
C ILE A 283 32.78 46.53 -53.66
N VAL A 284 32.95 47.72 -53.07
CA VAL A 284 33.23 48.95 -53.83
C VAL A 284 34.64 48.91 -54.44
N ALA A 285 35.61 48.38 -53.70
CA ALA A 285 36.98 48.21 -54.20
C ALA A 285 37.08 47.18 -55.34
N ASP A 286 36.33 46.07 -55.30
CA ASP A 286 36.33 45.07 -56.38
C ASP A 286 35.76 45.64 -57.69
N ARG A 287 34.87 46.64 -57.61
CA ARG A 287 34.26 47.28 -58.79
C ARG A 287 35.04 48.48 -59.33
N CYS A 288 35.94 49.08 -58.54
CA CYS A 288 36.62 50.33 -58.88
C CYS A 288 38.16 50.28 -58.76
N GLY A 289 38.73 49.19 -58.23
CA GLY A 289 40.16 48.96 -58.07
C GLY A 289 40.71 47.87 -59.01
N GLN A 290 42.00 47.57 -58.89
CA GLN A 290 42.64 46.49 -59.65
C GLN A 290 42.36 45.11 -59.03
N GLN A 291 41.93 44.17 -59.86
CA GLN A 291 41.66 42.79 -59.45
C GLN A 291 42.96 41.99 -59.25
N GLY A 292 43.03 41.22 -58.17
CA GLY A 292 44.00 40.12 -58.02
C GLY A 292 45.12 40.30 -56.99
N VAL A 293 45.02 41.26 -56.06
CA VAL A 293 45.99 41.43 -54.96
C VAL A 293 45.44 40.77 -53.68
N GLU A 294 46.29 40.04 -52.96
CA GLU A 294 46.01 39.48 -51.63
C GLU A 294 46.19 40.58 -50.58
N VAL A 295 45.16 40.89 -49.80
CA VAL A 295 45.12 42.10 -48.97
C VAL A 295 44.57 41.78 -47.58
N ALA A 296 45.25 42.24 -46.53
CA ALA A 296 44.91 41.92 -45.14
C ALA A 296 43.89 42.89 -44.51
N SER A 297 43.65 44.06 -45.11
CA SER A 297 42.67 45.04 -44.62
C SER A 297 41.96 45.81 -45.76
N THR A 298 40.75 46.30 -45.48
CA THR A 298 39.89 46.98 -46.47
C THR A 298 40.45 48.31 -47.00
N GLU A 299 41.38 48.93 -46.28
CA GLU A 299 41.96 50.24 -46.59
C GLU A 299 43.05 50.15 -47.66
N GLU A 300 43.72 49.00 -47.74
CA GLU A 300 44.80 48.72 -48.70
C GLU A 300 44.26 48.43 -50.12
N LEU A 301 42.95 48.22 -50.25
CA LEU A 301 42.25 47.99 -51.51
C LEU A 301 42.00 49.28 -52.34
N PHE A 302 42.27 50.46 -51.79
CA PHE A 302 42.07 51.74 -52.48
C PHE A 302 43.41 52.41 -52.86
N GLU A 303 43.58 52.68 -54.16
CA GLU A 303 44.81 53.29 -54.73
C GLU A 303 45.17 54.66 -54.10
N GLU A 304 44.24 55.33 -53.42
CA GLU A 304 44.44 56.62 -52.75
C GLU A 304 45.44 56.55 -51.58
N TYR A 305 45.58 55.38 -50.94
CA TYR A 305 46.58 55.17 -49.88
C TYR A 305 47.94 54.68 -50.41
N ALA A 306 47.99 54.20 -51.66
CA ALA A 306 49.21 53.67 -52.28
C ALA A 306 50.19 54.74 -52.81
N ARG A 307 49.96 56.04 -52.55
CA ARG A 307 50.81 57.17 -53.00
C ARG A 307 51.14 57.16 -54.51
N ILE A 308 50.26 56.61 -55.34
CA ILE A 308 50.40 56.60 -56.80
C ILE A 308 49.35 57.54 -57.42
N ASP A 309 49.84 58.49 -58.22
CA ASP A 309 49.19 59.58 -58.97
C ASP A 309 47.64 59.63 -58.99
N ASN A 310 47.06 60.56 -58.22
CA ASN A 310 45.62 60.73 -58.02
C ASN A 310 44.88 61.17 -59.30
N ARG A 311 44.16 60.24 -59.93
CA ARG A 311 43.20 60.56 -61.00
C ARG A 311 41.90 61.05 -60.38
N ARG A 312 41.47 62.27 -60.75
CA ARG A 312 40.18 62.83 -60.28
C ARG A 312 39.16 62.77 -61.40
N VAL A 313 37.95 62.37 -61.06
CA VAL A 313 36.79 62.38 -61.96
C VAL A 313 36.16 63.77 -61.91
N ALA A 314 36.09 64.44 -63.06
CA ALA A 314 35.37 65.70 -63.21
C ALA A 314 34.09 65.46 -64.03
N ILE A 315 33.06 66.24 -63.75
CA ILE A 315 31.82 66.23 -64.51
C ILE A 315 31.89 67.39 -65.50
N GLU A 316 32.05 67.10 -66.79
CA GLU A 316 32.09 68.13 -67.83
C GLU A 316 30.81 68.07 -68.67
N ARG A 317 30.35 69.25 -69.11
CA ARG A 317 29.12 69.37 -69.88
C ARG A 317 29.43 69.18 -71.36
N VAL A 318 28.84 68.18 -71.99
CA VAL A 318 29.07 67.86 -73.40
C VAL A 318 28.30 68.86 -74.27
N SER A 319 28.89 69.25 -75.41
CA SER A 319 28.38 70.31 -76.31
C SER A 319 26.98 70.05 -76.89
N GLU A 320 26.51 68.80 -76.88
CA GLU A 320 25.17 68.40 -77.33
C GLU A 320 24.13 68.31 -76.20
N GLY A 321 24.49 68.74 -74.98
CA GLY A 321 23.60 68.78 -73.81
C GLY A 321 23.61 67.48 -73.03
N GLY A 322 24.38 67.46 -71.94
CA GLY A 322 24.49 66.34 -71.01
C GLY A 322 25.73 66.50 -70.14
N TYR A 323 25.87 65.67 -69.10
CA TYR A 323 27.07 65.62 -68.28
C TYR A 323 27.74 64.27 -68.43
N GLU A 324 29.02 64.27 -68.75
CA GLU A 324 29.85 63.06 -68.80
C GLU A 324 30.94 63.15 -67.74
N TYR A 325 31.24 62.02 -67.10
CA TYR A 325 32.32 61.90 -66.15
C TYR A 325 33.62 61.62 -66.90
N GLN A 326 34.55 62.58 -66.89
CA GLN A 326 35.87 62.41 -67.51
C GLN A 326 37.00 62.50 -66.48
N LEU A 327 38.03 61.66 -66.67
CA LEU A 327 39.20 61.58 -65.80
C LEU A 327 40.24 62.63 -66.20
N ARG A 328 40.59 63.53 -65.27
CA ARG A 328 41.51 64.63 -65.55
C ARG A 328 42.80 64.53 -64.71
N ARG A 329 43.96 64.63 -65.36
CA ARG A 329 45.30 64.69 -64.73
C ARG A 329 45.76 66.14 -64.54
N ARG A 330 46.47 66.42 -63.44
CA ARG A 330 46.77 67.78 -62.95
C ARG A 330 47.93 68.43 -63.72
N GLY A 331 47.63 69.49 -64.48
CA GLY A 331 48.60 70.41 -65.12
C GLY A 331 48.24 71.88 -64.86
N ARG A 332 49.27 72.72 -64.71
CA ARG A 332 49.35 74.07 -64.09
C ARG A 332 48.40 75.16 -64.67
N LEU A 333 47.88 76.03 -63.78
CA LEU A 333 46.88 77.11 -63.97
C LEU A 333 47.20 78.20 -65.01
N SER A 334 46.16 78.74 -65.68
CA SER A 334 46.04 80.17 -65.99
C SER A 334 44.57 80.67 -66.02
N ILE A 335 44.20 81.39 -64.95
CA ILE A 335 43.37 82.62 -64.83
C ILE A 335 42.16 82.80 -65.78
N TRP A 336 40.93 82.91 -65.24
CA TRP A 336 40.13 84.15 -65.15
C TRP A 336 38.69 83.92 -64.61
N GLN A 337 38.32 84.83 -63.68
CA GLN A 337 36.99 85.41 -63.38
C GLN A 337 35.76 84.53 -63.07
N ASN A 338 35.40 84.45 -61.77
CA ASN A 338 34.26 85.14 -61.09
C ASN A 338 32.93 85.39 -61.84
N PRO A 339 31.79 85.69 -61.14
CA PRO A 339 31.37 85.37 -59.75
C PRO A 339 29.84 85.05 -59.61
N ILE A 340 29.35 85.01 -58.36
CA ILE A 340 27.93 85.18 -57.90
C ILE A 340 27.06 83.89 -57.95
N GLY A 341 26.26 83.53 -56.96
CA GLY A 341 25.89 84.15 -55.69
C GLY A 341 24.86 83.30 -54.94
N LEU A 342 24.86 83.52 -53.63
CA LEU A 342 23.92 83.18 -52.54
C LEU A 342 22.51 82.65 -52.89
N GLY A 343 22.08 81.65 -52.13
CA GLY A 343 20.67 81.27 -52.00
C GLY A 343 20.37 80.37 -50.79
N LYS A 344 20.09 80.99 -49.63
CA LYS A 344 19.44 80.39 -48.44
C LYS A 344 18.09 79.76 -48.81
N VAL A 345 17.73 78.60 -48.24
CA VAL A 345 16.40 78.35 -47.61
C VAL A 345 16.56 77.29 -46.52
N ARG A 346 15.84 77.50 -45.42
CA ARG A 346 15.84 76.73 -44.16
C ARG A 346 14.61 75.77 -44.15
N PRO A 347 14.23 75.15 -43.02
CA PRO A 347 14.08 73.70 -42.82
C PRO A 347 12.61 73.21 -42.88
N HIS A 348 12.37 71.90 -42.76
CA HIS A 348 11.22 71.42 -41.99
C HIS A 348 11.42 69.97 -41.51
N SER A 349 10.99 69.78 -40.26
CA SER A 349 10.91 68.60 -39.42
C SER A 349 9.74 67.67 -39.86
N PRO A 350 9.28 66.72 -39.03
CA PRO A 350 9.83 65.44 -38.57
C PRO A 350 8.89 64.27 -39.01
N VAL A 351 9.05 63.06 -38.48
CA VAL A 351 7.95 62.26 -37.85
C VAL A 351 8.42 60.82 -37.57
N ASN A 352 8.14 60.43 -36.31
CA ASN A 352 8.07 59.14 -35.61
C ASN A 352 7.78 57.92 -36.50
N ALA A 353 8.41 56.75 -36.32
CA ALA A 353 8.36 55.84 -35.17
C ALA A 353 6.97 55.25 -34.91
N GLU A 354 6.70 54.12 -35.58
CA GLU A 354 6.25 52.84 -34.99
C GLU A 354 6.99 51.69 -35.68
#